data_AF-A0A8S3CW08-F1
#
_entry.id   AF-A0A8S3CW08-F1
#
_cell.length_a   1.000
_cell.length_b   1.000
_cell.length_c   1.000
_cell.angle_alpha   90.00
_cell.angle_beta   90.00
_cell.angle_gamma   90.00
#
_symmetry.space_group_name_H-M   'P 1'
#
loop_
_entity.id
_entity.type
_entity.pdbx_description
1 polymer ?
#
loop_
_entity_poly.entity_id
_entity_poly.type
_entity_poly.pdbx_seq_one_letter_code
_entity_poly.pdbx_strand_id
1 'polypeptide(L)' 'NPNHISRFCWPDEKEICFQRPTNNMNVAYGFSKFVPLDLLEDNENRYVQNDTMFIKFEVDLLSERPGK' A
#
# COMPACT_ATOMS: atom_id res chain seq x y z
N ASN A 1 -3.82 -12.52 6.72
CA ASN A 1 -2.64 -13.32 7.12
C ASN A 1 -2.09 -12.69 8.40
N PRO A 2 -2.28 -13.30 9.58
CA PRO A 2 -2.25 -12.61 10.88
C PRO A 2 -0.91 -11.93 11.24
N ASN A 3 0.19 -12.30 10.59
CA ASN A 3 1.53 -11.77 10.87
C ASN A 3 2.00 -10.72 9.85
N HIS A 4 1.13 -10.20 8.99
CA HIS A 4 1.47 -9.16 8.02
C HIS A 4 0.79 -7.84 8.35
N ILE A 5 1.52 -6.75 8.24
CA ILE A 5 0.98 -5.40 8.36
C ILE A 5 0.24 -5.07 7.05
N SER A 6 -0.99 -4.62 7.18
CA SER A 6 -1.80 -4.21 6.03
C SER A 6 -2.46 -2.87 6.30
N ARG A 7 -2.60 -2.10 5.22
CA ARG A 7 -3.37 -0.86 5.17
C ARG A 7 -4.18 -0.89 3.87
N PHE A 8 -5.38 -0.35 3.95
CA PHE A 8 -6.30 -0.29 2.83
C PHE A 8 -6.75 1.16 2.66
N CYS A 9 -6.96 1.56 1.42
CA CYS A 9 -7.53 2.85 1.08
C CYS A 9 -8.54 2.64 -0.04
N TRP A 10 -9.57 3.48 -0.06
CA TRP A 10 -10.42 3.62 -1.22
C TRP A 10 -9.97 4.85 -2.00
N PRO A 11 -9.72 4.73 -3.31
CA PRO A 11 -9.39 5.88 -4.14
C PRO A 11 -10.45 6.98 -4.06
N ASP A 12 -10.01 8.24 -4.03
CA ASP A 12 -10.87 9.41 -4.24
C ASP A 12 -10.55 10.02 -5.61
N GLU A 13 -11.53 10.01 -6.52
CA GLU A 13 -11.42 10.53 -7.88
C GLU A 13 -11.05 12.02 -7.93
N LYS A 14 -11.27 12.76 -6.83
CA LYS A 14 -10.89 14.18 -6.73
C LYS A 14 -9.38 14.38 -6.52
N GLU A 15 -8.66 13.36 -6.05
CA GLU A 15 -7.22 13.45 -5.81
C GLU A 15 -6.43 13.26 -7.12
N ILE A 16 -5.40 14.10 -7.30
CA ILE A 16 -4.60 14.15 -8.53
C ILE A 16 -3.92 12.81 -8.88
N CYS A 17 -3.66 11.95 -7.89
CA CYS A 17 -3.05 10.64 -8.08
C CYS A 17 -3.98 9.62 -8.73
N PHE A 18 -5.30 9.84 -8.67
CA PHE A 18 -6.32 8.94 -9.21
C PHE A 18 -7.01 9.48 -10.48
N GLN A 19 -6.64 10.68 -10.94
CA GLN A 19 -7.14 11.25 -12.19
C GLN A 19 -6.50 10.58 -13.41
N ARG A 20 -7.10 10.80 -14.60
CA ARG A 20 -6.56 10.27 -15.86
C ARG A 20 -5.11 10.74 -16.06
N PRO A 21 -4.15 9.83 -16.27
CA PRO A 21 -2.76 10.20 -16.50
C PRO A 21 -2.57 11.10 -17.72
N THR A 22 -1.78 12.15 -17.56
CA THR A 22 -1.34 13.05 -18.64
C THR A 22 0.11 12.84 -19.04
N ASN A 23 0.84 12.01 -18.28
CA ASN A 23 2.23 11.61 -18.49
C ASN A 23 2.36 10.09 -18.27
N ASN A 24 3.59 9.57 -18.28
CA ASN A 24 3.87 8.15 -18.04
C ASN A 24 3.31 7.62 -16.71
N MET A 25 3.27 8.46 -15.66
CA MET A 25 2.80 8.08 -14.32
C MET A 25 2.09 9.27 -13.65
N ASN A 26 1.12 8.96 -12.80
CA ASN A 26 0.54 9.92 -11.86
C ASN A 26 1.47 10.18 -10.67
N VAL A 27 1.16 11.20 -9.86
CA VAL A 27 1.80 11.40 -8.56
C VAL A 27 1.53 10.20 -7.67
N ALA A 28 2.54 9.78 -6.90
CA ALA A 28 2.44 8.64 -6.00
C ALA A 28 1.39 8.87 -4.91
N TYR A 29 0.67 7.80 -4.55
CA TYR A 29 -0.25 7.75 -3.41
C TYR A 29 0.14 6.60 -2.49
N GLY A 30 -0.01 6.78 -1.19
CA GLY A 30 0.28 5.74 -0.21
C GLY A 30 0.28 6.24 1.22
N PHE A 31 0.88 5.45 2.11
CA PHE A 31 0.97 5.76 3.54
C PHE A 31 2.39 6.19 3.88
N SER A 32 2.60 7.47 4.17
CA SER A 32 3.92 8.01 4.55
C SER A 32 4.52 7.36 5.80
N LYS A 33 3.66 6.80 6.67
CA LYS A 33 4.02 6.01 7.85
C LYS A 33 3.34 4.65 7.82
N PHE A 34 3.75 3.79 6.88
CA PHE A 34 3.17 2.46 6.71
C PHE A 34 3.53 1.50 7.86
N VAL A 35 4.82 1.43 8.23
CA VAL A 35 5.37 0.57 9.29
C VAL A 35 6.41 1.35 10.12
N PRO A 36 6.43 1.23 11.46
CA PRO A 36 7.51 1.76 12.28
C PRO A 36 8.84 1.05 11.98
N LEU A 37 9.96 1.79 11.95
CA LEU A 37 11.28 1.21 11.65
C LEU A 37 11.70 0.17 12.70
N ASP A 38 11.50 0.44 13.98
CA ASP A 38 11.83 -0.49 15.07
C ASP A 38 11.15 -1.86 14.90
N LEU A 39 9.95 -1.89 14.31
CA LEU A 39 9.22 -3.13 14.03
C LEU A 39 9.78 -3.87 12.82
N LEU A 40 10.31 -3.14 11.83
CA LEU A 40 10.93 -3.70 10.63
C LEU A 40 12.31 -4.30 10.93
N GLU A 41 13.06 -3.68 11.85
CA GLU A 41 14.41 -4.08 12.26
C GLU A 41 14.42 -5.19 13.32
N ASP A 42 13.30 -5.42 14.01
CA ASP A 42 13.14 -6.51 14.97
C ASP A 42 13.10 -7.89 14.26
N ASN A 43 14.16 -8.67 14.50
CA ASN A 43 14.34 -10.00 13.93
C ASN A 43 13.25 -11.01 14.34
N GLU A 44 12.55 -10.79 15.46
CA GLU A 44 11.47 -11.67 15.90
C GLU A 44 10.25 -11.59 14.96
N ASN A 45 10.03 -10.42 14.32
CA ASN A 45 8.91 -10.21 13.41
C ASN A 45 9.19 -10.70 11.98
N ARG A 46 10.47 -10.96 11.65
CA ARG A 46 10.90 -11.59 10.40
C ARG A 46 10.43 -10.89 9.12
N TYR A 47 10.22 -9.58 9.16
CA TYR A 47 9.85 -8.79 7.97
C TYR A 47 11.01 -8.61 6.99
N VAL A 48 12.24 -8.54 7.51
CA VAL A 48 13.48 -8.58 6.72
C VAL A 48 14.19 -9.89 7.06
N GLN A 49 14.47 -10.71 6.04
CA GLN A 49 15.21 -11.97 6.17
C GLN A 49 16.21 -12.05 5.04
N ASN A 50 17.46 -12.41 5.35
CA ASN A 50 18.55 -12.47 4.35
C ASN A 50 18.66 -11.17 3.54
N ASP A 51 18.60 -10.03 4.23
CA ASP A 51 18.65 -8.69 3.62
C ASP A 51 17.55 -8.44 2.56
N THR A 52 16.41 -9.12 2.68
CA THR A 52 15.32 -9.07 1.71
C THR A 52 13.97 -8.97 2.42
N MET A 53 13.03 -8.22 1.83
CA MET A 53 11.64 -8.16 2.27
C MET A 53 10.67 -8.39 1.12
N PHE A 54 9.45 -8.81 1.45
CA PHE A 54 8.37 -8.98 0.50
C PHE A 54 7.27 -7.95 0.76
N ILE A 55 6.87 -7.23 -0.29
CA ILE A 55 5.76 -6.28 -0.25
C ILE A 55 4.68 -6.80 -1.18
N LYS A 56 3.44 -6.85 -0.69
CA LYS A 56 2.26 -7.28 -1.44
C LYS A 56 1.31 -6.09 -1.61
N PHE A 57 0.84 -5.89 -2.84
CA PHE A 57 -0.24 -4.96 -3.15
C PHE A 57 -1.45 -5.77 -3.61
N GLU A 58 -2.64 -5.34 -3.16
CA GLU A 58 -3.92 -5.89 -3.58
C GLU A 58 -4.73 -4.75 -4.19
N VAL A 59 -5.26 -4.98 -5.40
CA VAL A 59 -6.14 -4.04 -6.10
C VAL A 59 -7.44 -4.76 -6.37
N ASP A 60 -8.52 -4.27 -5.76
CA ASP A 60 -9.85 -4.81 -5.98
C ASP A 60 -10.40 -4.27 -7.31
N LEU A 61 -10.53 -5.18 -8.28
CA LEU A 61 -11.12 -4.87 -9.59
C LEU A 61 -12.63 -5.03 -9.49
N LEU A 62 -13.31 -3.95 -9.10
CA LEU A 62 -14.76 -3.88 -8.97
C LEU A 62 -15.34 -2.97 -10.05
N SER A 63 -16.53 -3.32 -10.56
CA SER A 63 -17.28 -2.44 -11.47
C SER A 63 -17.80 -1.20 -10.77
N GLU A 64 -18.10 -1.30 -9.47
CA GLU A 64 -18.62 -0.24 -8.62
C GLU A 64 -18.05 -0.33 -7.21
N ARG A 65 -17.97 0.80 -6.51
CA ARG A 65 -17.49 0.83 -5.12
C ARG A 65 -18.60 0.33 -4.18
N PRO A 66 -18.35 -0.65 -3.31
CA PRO A 66 -19.35 -1.14 -2.37
C PRO A 66 -19.85 0.00 -1.45
N GLY A 67 -21.16 0.19 -1.39
CA GLY A 67 -21.79 1.19 -0.52
C GLY A 67 -21.76 2.63 -1.04
N LYS A 68 -21.38 2.85 -2.30
CA LYS A 68 -21.76 4.05 -3.06
C LYS A 68 -22.97 3.76 -3.95
#